data_AF-A0A4Z0MXD7-F1
#
_entry.id   AF-A0A4Z0MXD7-F1
#
_cell.length_a   1.000
_cell.length_b   1.000
_cell.length_c   1.000
_cell.angle_alpha   90.00
_cell.angle_beta   90.00
_cell.angle_gamma   90.00
#
_symmetry.space_group_name_H-M   'P 1'
#
loop_
_entity.id
_entity.type
_entity.pdbx_description
1 polymer ?
#
loop_
_entity_poly.entity_id
_entity_poly.type
_entity_poly.pdbx_seq_one_letter_code
_entity_poly.pdbx_strand_id
1 'polypeptide(L)' 'DLEFRRADESPLQHMARLAPQELEQKLRDYLGGFGFQGDKVTEETQRFSGGEKARLVLALIVWPRPNLLLLAGPPRPLER' A
#
# COMPACT_ATOMS: atom_id res chain seq x y z
N ASP A 1 -5.77 4.01 -15.30
CA ASP A 1 -5.43 4.99 -14.24
C ASP A 1 -6.41 5.05 -13.07
N LEU A 2 -6.53 3.98 -12.28
CA LEU A 2 -7.28 4.01 -11.02
C LEU A 2 -6.37 4.29 -9.80
N GLU A 3 -5.06 4.05 -9.92
CA GLU A 3 -4.12 4.12 -8.79
C GLU A 3 -3.73 5.56 -8.41
N PHE A 4 -3.62 6.47 -9.38
CA PHE A 4 -3.33 7.89 -9.11
C PHE A 4 -4.52 8.73 -8.66
N ARG A 5 -5.74 8.18 -8.67
CA ARG A 5 -6.92 8.90 -8.16
C ARG A 5 -6.91 9.09 -6.64
N ARG A 6 -5.92 8.50 -5.95
CA ARG A 6 -5.77 8.55 -4.49
C ARG A 6 -4.41 9.09 -4.08
N ALA A 7 -4.07 10.26 -4.60
CA ALA A 7 -2.79 10.92 -4.31
C ALA A 7 -2.68 11.36 -2.82
N ASP A 8 -3.80 11.39 -2.12
CA ASP A 8 -3.94 11.61 -0.68
C ASP A 8 -3.63 10.36 0.16
N GLU A 9 -3.47 9.19 -0.45
CA GLU A 9 -3.05 7.98 0.24
C GLU A 9 -1.51 7.83 0.24
N SER A 10 -0.98 7.22 1.29
CA SER A 10 0.41 6.79 1.41
C SER A 10 0.63 5.40 0.81
N PRO A 11 1.87 5.02 0.46
CA PRO A 11 2.20 3.67 -0.01
C PRO A 11 1.61 2.55 0.86
N LEU A 12 1.68 2.73 2.18
CA LEU A 12 1.14 1.79 3.14
C LEU A 12 -0.39 1.64 3.02
N GLN A 13 -1.11 2.76 2.85
CA GLN A 13 -2.57 2.74 2.68
C GLN A 13 -2.97 2.07 1.36
N HIS A 14 -2.22 2.30 0.27
CA HIS A 14 -2.46 1.59 -0.98
C HIS A 14 -2.31 0.07 -0.79
N MET A 15 -1.25 -0.38 -0.11
CA MET A 15 -1.00 -1.80 0.17
C MET A 15 -2.01 -2.40 1.14
N ALA A 16 -2.37 -1.71 2.22
CA ALA A 16 -3.33 -2.20 3.21
C ALA A 16 -4.72 -2.40 2.61
N ARG A 17 -5.11 -1.59 1.63
CA ARG A 17 -6.34 -1.78 0.85
C ARG A 17 -6.25 -2.93 -0.13
N LEU A 18 -5.09 -3.12 -0.76
CA LEU A 18 -4.83 -4.24 -1.68
C LEU A 18 -4.77 -5.58 -0.93
N ALA A 19 -4.29 -5.57 0.31
CA ALA A 19 -4.05 -6.75 1.14
C ALA A 19 -4.49 -6.52 2.61
N PRO A 20 -5.80 -6.39 2.88
CA PRO A 20 -6.33 -6.01 4.19
C PRO A 20 -6.22 -7.11 5.27
N GLN A 21 -5.75 -8.29 4.89
CA GLN A 21 -5.50 -9.43 5.79
C GLN A 21 -4.03 -9.51 6.22
N GLU A 22 -3.16 -8.68 5.63
CA GLU A 22 -1.74 -8.71 5.89
C GLU A 22 -1.36 -7.78 7.03
N LEU A 23 -0.35 -8.19 7.78
CA LEU A 23 0.18 -7.39 8.87
C LEU A 23 0.86 -6.14 8.30
N GLU A 24 0.62 -4.99 8.93
CA GLU A 24 1.20 -3.70 8.52
C GLU A 24 2.72 -3.79 8.37
N GLN A 25 3.41 -4.45 9.31
CA GLN A 25 4.85 -4.63 9.26
C GLN A 25 5.30 -5.36 7.98
N LYS A 26 4.58 -6.41 7.56
CA LYS A 26 4.89 -7.15 6.34
C LYS A 26 4.71 -6.29 5.08
N LEU A 27 3.72 -5.40 5.09
CA LEU A 27 3.53 -4.42 4.01
C LEU A 27 4.65 -3.39 3.97
N ARG A 28 5.09 -2.90 5.14
CA ARG A 28 6.25 -1.99 5.28
C ARG A 28 7.55 -2.64 4.78
N ASP A 29 7.79 -3.89 5.16
CA ASP A 29 8.98 -4.64 4.75
C ASP A 29 9.00 -4.83 3.21
N TYR A 30 7.85 -5.16 2.62
CA TYR A 30 7.72 -5.27 1.17
C TYR A 30 7.96 -3.94 0.45
N LEU A 31 7.32 -2.87 0.92
CA LEU A 31 7.48 -1.51 0.39
C LEU A 31 8.93 -1.01 0.54
N GLY A 32 9.64 -1.46 1.58
CA GLY A 32 11.06 -1.21 1.79
C GLY A 32 11.92 -1.70 0.63
N GLY A 33 11.57 -2.83 0.01
CA GLY A 33 12.23 -3.37 -1.20
C GLY A 33 12.09 -2.49 -2.45
N PHE A 34 11.08 -1.61 -2.48
CA PHE A 34 10.88 -0.61 -3.55
C PHE A 34 11.44 0.78 -3.17
N GLY A 35 12.05 0.89 -2.00
CA GLY A 35 12.65 2.12 -1.49
C GLY A 35 11.67 3.07 -0.77
N PHE A 36 10.53 2.56 -0.28
CA PHE A 36 9.64 3.28 0.63
C PHE A 36 9.96 2.86 2.07
N GLN A 37 10.83 3.62 2.73
CA GLN A 37 11.29 3.37 4.10
C GLN A 37 11.17 4.63 4.94
N GLY A 38 11.19 4.48 6.28
CA GLY A 38 11.00 5.60 7.20
C GLY A 38 9.70 6.34 6.91
N ASP A 39 9.75 7.67 6.88
CA ASP A 39 8.57 8.51 6.69
C ASP A 39 7.92 8.36 5.31
N LYS A 40 8.67 7.91 4.29
CA LYS A 40 8.14 7.74 2.92
C LYS A 40 7.04 6.69 2.82
N VAL A 41 6.99 5.73 3.74
CA VAL A 41 5.97 4.68 3.71
C VAL A 41 4.60 5.22 4.13
N THR A 42 4.58 6.31 4.89
CA THR A 42 3.39 7.02 5.41
C THR A 42 3.16 8.38 4.76
N GLU A 43 4.08 8.85 3.93
CA GLU A 43 3.95 10.11 3.17
C GLU A 43 2.90 9.98 2.07
N GLU A 44 2.06 11.03 1.93
CA GLU A 44 1.05 11.10 0.88
C GLU A 44 1.69 11.12 -0.52
N THR A 45 1.18 10.28 -1.42
CA THR A 45 1.77 10.09 -2.75
C THR A 45 1.66 11.31 -3.66
N GLN A 46 0.86 12.32 -3.32
CA GLN A 46 0.81 13.60 -4.02
C GLN A 46 2.18 14.30 -4.04
N ARG A 47 2.99 14.12 -3.00
CA ARG A 47 4.32 14.70 -2.85
C ARG A 47 5.40 13.94 -3.62
N PHE A 48 5.08 12.76 -4.12
CA PHE A 48 6.03 11.91 -4.82
C PHE A 48 6.38 12.46 -6.20
N SER A 49 7.66 12.37 -6.53
CA SER A 49 8.18 12.51 -7.89
C SER A 49 7.59 11.45 -8.83
N GLY A 50 7.70 11.67 -10.14
CA GLY A 50 7.26 10.69 -11.14
C GLY A 50 7.94 9.31 -10.99
N GLY A 51 9.22 9.29 -10.60
CA GLY A 51 9.95 8.04 -10.37
C GLY A 51 9.49 7.28 -9.13
N GLU A 52 9.16 7.99 -8.05
CA GLU A 52 8.57 7.37 -6.84
C GLU A 52 7.18 6.82 -7.14
N LYS A 53 6.36 7.58 -7.88
CA LYS A 53 5.06 7.13 -8.36
C LYS A 53 5.16 5.86 -9.22
N ALA A 54 6.11 5.79 -10.14
CA ALA A 54 6.34 4.59 -10.95
C ALA A 54 6.77 3.38 -10.10
N ARG A 55 7.64 3.58 -9.09
CA ARG A 55 8.04 2.51 -8.17
C ARG A 55 6.87 2.01 -7.32
N LEU A 56 5.98 2.90 -6.88
CA LEU A 56 4.80 2.50 -6.13
C LEU A 56 3.85 1.66 -6.98
N VAL A 57 3.56 2.12 -8.20
CA VAL A 57 2.73 1.36 -9.16
C VAL A 57 3.33 -0.03 -9.41
N LEU A 58 4.65 -0.12 -9.59
CA LEU A 58 5.32 -1.41 -9.75
C LEU A 58 5.15 -2.30 -8.51
N ALA A 59 5.29 -1.75 -7.30
CA ALA A 59 5.06 -2.49 -6.06
C ALA A 59 3.62 -3.03 -5.97
N LEU A 60 2.62 -2.21 -6.32
CA LEU A 60 1.22 -2.62 -6.30
C LEU A 60 0.90 -3.72 -7.32
N ILE A 61 1.51 -3.67 -8.50
CA ILE A 61 1.35 -4.67 -9.56
C ILE A 61 2.05 -5.99 -9.20
N VAL A 62 3.26 -5.92 -8.65
CA VAL A 62 4.10 -7.08 -8.33
C VAL A 62 3.64 -7.78 -7.05
N TRP A 63 2.83 -7.13 -6.22
CA TRP A 63 2.39 -7.69 -4.95
C TRP A 63 1.72 -9.06 -5.15
N PRO A 64 2.29 -10.15 -4.59
CA PRO A 64 1.69 -11.46 -4.71
C PRO A 64 0.39 -11.48 -3.90
N ARG A 65 -0.75 -11.75 -4.55
CA ARG A 65 -2.04 -11.92 -3.85
C ARG A 65 -2.06 -13.30 -3.18
N PRO A 66 -1.83 -13.41 -1.87
CA PRO A 66 -1.91 -14.69 -1.20
C PRO A 66 -3.40 -14.94 -0.91
N ASN A 67 -4.07 -15.65 -1.82
CA ASN A 67 -5.39 -16.25 -1.63
C ASN A 67 -6.55 -15.30 -1.31
N LEU A 68 -7.30 -14.92 -2.37
CA LEU A 68 -8.64 -14.34 -2.35
C LEU A 68 -9.74 -15.26 -1.73
N LEU A 69 -9.37 -16.34 -1.04
CA LEU A 69 -10.29 -17.40 -0.61
C LEU A 69 -10.82 -17.25 0.82
N LEU A 70 -10.40 -16.22 1.57
CA LEU A 70 -10.87 -16.02 2.94
C LEU A 70 -11.62 -14.70 3.07
N LEU A 71 -12.95 -14.86 3.03
CA LEU A 71 -13.89 -14.17 3.90
C LEU A 71 -14.14 -12.69 3.57
N ALA A 72 -15.29 -12.44 2.94
CA ALA A 72 -16.05 -11.22 3.15
C ALA A 72 -16.33 -11.05 4.65
N GLY A 73 -15.42 -10.40 5.37
CA GLY A 73 -15.65 -9.85 6.69
C GLY A 73 -15.54 -8.34 6.59
N PRO A 74 -16.54 -7.55 7.05
CA PRO A 74 -16.49 -6.11 6.96
C PRO A 74 -15.25 -5.56 7.68
N PRO A 75 -14.71 -4.40 7.28
CA PRO A 75 -13.62 -3.78 8.01
C PRO A 75 -14.11 -3.30 9.39
N ARG A 76 -13.92 -4.14 10.42
CA ARG A 76 -13.59 -3.80 11.82
C ARG A 76 -13.19 -2.32 11.96
N PRO A 77 -13.94 -1.50 12.73
CA PRO A 77 -13.61 -0.10 12.92
C PRO A 77 -12.35 0.04 13.78
N LEU A 78 -11.53 1.03 13.46
CA LEU A 78 -10.40 1.46 14.28
C LEU A 78 -10.98 2.08 15.56
N GLU A 79 -10.92 1.35 16.68
CA GLU A 79 -11.25 1.90 17.99
C GLU A 79 -9.99 2.35 18.73
N ARG A 80 -10.05 3.64 19.12
CA ARG A 80 -9.19 4.45 19.99
C ARG A 80 -8.03 5.20 19.37
#